data_AF-A0A077FAQ6-F1
#
_entry.id   AF-A0A077FAQ6-F1
#
_cell.length_a   1.000
_cell.length_b   1.000
_cell.length_c   1.000
_cell.angle_alpha   90.00
_cell.angle_beta   90.00
_cell.angle_gamma   90.00
#
_symmetry.space_group_name_H-M   'P 1'
#
loop_
_entity.id
_entity.type
_entity.pdbx_description
1 polymer ?
#
loop_
_entity_poly.entity_id
_entity_poly.type
_entity_poly.pdbx_seq_one_letter_code
_entity_poly.pdbx_strand_id
1 'polypeptide(L)'
;MKLTDNQRRILGALREVSRANVLRYREKTPYLYEQDCKKLARGDQACAFGLGGLSYQVGARLDLSAASVLSTFKALERKGLVLRESSYPEYHRPRYWWPVGLAAEMAAQLLPAEGVAP
;
A
#
# COMPACT_ATOMS: atom_id res chain seq x y z
N MET A 1 4.89 -18.58 9.60
CA MET A 1 6.08 -17.86 10.12
C MET A 1 5.63 -16.81 11.13
N LYS A 2 6.28 -16.70 12.30
CA LYS A 2 5.90 -15.75 13.35
C LYS A 2 6.51 -14.36 13.09
N LEU A 3 5.68 -13.31 13.15
CA LEU A 3 6.13 -11.91 13.10
C LEU A 3 6.53 -11.41 14.49
N THR A 4 7.44 -10.44 14.55
CA THR A 4 7.70 -9.68 15.78
C THR A 4 6.57 -8.67 16.03
N ASP A 5 6.46 -8.14 17.24
CA ASP A 5 5.49 -7.08 17.56
C ASP A 5 5.71 -5.84 16.68
N ASN A 6 6.98 -5.45 16.48
CA ASN A 6 7.30 -4.32 15.63
C ASN A 6 6.91 -4.56 14.17
N GLN A 7 7.13 -5.78 13.64
CA GLN A 7 6.70 -6.16 12.30
C GLN A 7 5.18 -6.10 12.13
N ARG A 8 4.42 -6.61 13.12
CA ARG A 8 2.96 -6.52 13.12
C ARG A 8 2.48 -5.07 13.14
N ARG A 9 3.05 -4.25 14.03
CA ARG A 9 2.68 -2.84 14.21
C ARG A 9 2.96 -2.03 12.94
N ILE A 10 4.13 -2.19 12.35
CA ILE A 10 4.52 -1.51 11.10
C ILE A 10 3.67 -1.97 9.91
N LEU A 11 3.41 -3.28 9.79
CA LEU A 11 2.54 -3.80 8.72
C LEU A 11 1.10 -3.28 8.87
N GLY A 12 0.57 -3.25 10.10
CA GLY A 12 -0.75 -2.68 10.38
C GLY A 12 -0.84 -1.21 9.99
N ALA A 13 0.14 -0.40 10.41
CA ALA A 13 0.20 1.01 10.04
C ALA A 13 0.33 1.24 8.54
N LEU A 14 1.11 0.41 7.83
CA LEU A 14 1.20 0.48 6.37
C LEU A 14 -0.16 0.21 5.72
N ARG A 15 -0.89 -0.80 6.19
CA ARG A 15 -2.25 -1.10 5.70
C ARG A 15 -3.20 0.06 5.92
N GLU A 16 -3.15 0.71 7.07
CA GLU A 16 -3.97 1.91 7.34
C GLU A 16 -3.63 3.07 6.41
N VAL A 17 -2.34 3.38 6.23
CA VAL A 17 -1.88 4.43 5.31
C VAL A 17 -2.31 4.13 3.87
N SER A 18 -2.13 2.90 3.40
CA SER A 18 -2.53 2.50 2.06
C SER A 18 -4.03 2.61 1.82
N ARG A 19 -4.87 2.22 2.79
CA ARG A 19 -6.33 2.40 2.71
C ARG A 19 -6.72 3.87 2.63
N ALA A 20 -6.09 4.72 3.45
CA ALA A 20 -6.32 6.15 3.41
C ALA A 20 -5.93 6.75 2.05
N ASN A 21 -4.82 6.30 1.46
CA ASN A 21 -4.39 6.77 0.14
C ASN A 21 -5.39 6.41 -0.97
N VAL A 22 -5.90 5.18 -0.98
CA VAL A 22 -6.92 4.72 -1.94
C VAL A 22 -8.18 5.61 -1.89
N LEU A 23 -8.57 6.04 -0.69
CA LEU A 23 -9.80 6.80 -0.50
C LEU A 23 -9.61 8.32 -0.61
N ARG A 24 -8.36 8.82 -0.72
CA ARG A 24 -8.06 10.26 -0.55
C ARG A 24 -8.80 11.16 -1.54
N TYR A 25 -9.12 10.61 -2.71
CA TYR A 25 -9.72 11.34 -3.82
C TYR A 25 -11.20 11.05 -4.05
N ARG A 26 -11.79 10.09 -3.31
CA ARG A 26 -13.15 9.60 -3.54
C ARG A 26 -14.19 10.71 -3.67
N GLU A 27 -14.11 11.71 -2.81
CA GLU A 27 -15.08 12.82 -2.75
C GLU A 27 -14.50 14.15 -3.26
N LYS A 28 -13.24 14.16 -3.72
CA LYS A 28 -12.52 15.39 -4.09
C LYS A 28 -12.26 15.50 -5.58
N THR A 29 -11.86 14.40 -6.21
CA THR A 29 -11.43 14.40 -7.61
C THR A 29 -11.76 13.05 -8.23
N PRO A 30 -12.98 12.87 -8.77
CA PRO A 30 -13.47 11.57 -9.26
C PRO A 30 -12.55 10.90 -10.27
N TYR A 31 -11.94 11.66 -11.17
CA TYR A 31 -10.99 11.14 -12.15
C TYR A 31 -9.76 10.47 -11.51
N LEU A 32 -9.19 11.09 -10.46
CA LEU A 32 -8.05 10.50 -9.76
C LEU A 32 -8.46 9.26 -8.96
N TYR A 33 -9.65 9.28 -8.36
CA TYR A 33 -10.20 8.11 -7.69
C TYR A 33 -10.45 6.95 -8.65
N GLU A 34 -10.98 7.21 -9.85
CA GLU A 34 -11.16 6.19 -10.89
C GLU A 34 -9.82 5.57 -11.33
N GLN A 35 -8.75 6.38 -11.45
CA GLN A 35 -7.41 5.87 -11.71
C GLN A 35 -6.90 4.96 -10.59
N ASP A 36 -7.17 5.31 -9.33
CA ASP A 36 -6.81 4.49 -8.18
C ASP A 36 -7.61 3.18 -8.16
N CYS A 37 -8.90 3.20 -8.49
CA CYS A 37 -9.72 2.01 -8.72
C CYS A 37 -9.15 1.11 -9.83
N LYS A 38 -8.68 1.69 -10.94
CA LYS A 38 -8.00 0.94 -12.02
C LYS A 38 -6.72 0.26 -11.54
N LYS A 39 -5.97 0.87 -10.62
CA LYS A 39 -4.81 0.22 -10.01
C LYS A 39 -5.23 -0.97 -9.13
N LEU A 40 -6.27 -0.80 -8.30
CA LEU A 40 -6.81 -1.90 -7.48
C LEU A 40 -7.20 -3.11 -8.33
N ALA A 41 -7.88 -2.89 -9.46
CA ALA A 41 -8.27 -3.95 -10.41
C ALA A 41 -7.06 -4.66 -11.04
N ARG A 42 -5.92 -3.97 -11.18
CA ARG A 42 -4.67 -4.54 -11.72
C ARG A 42 -3.82 -5.26 -10.67
N GLY A 43 -4.19 -5.18 -9.40
CA GLY A 43 -3.54 -5.88 -8.30
C GLY A 43 -2.39 -5.12 -7.63
N ASP A 44 -1.78 -5.78 -6.64
CA ASP A 44 -0.87 -5.17 -5.66
C ASP A 44 0.31 -4.39 -6.27
N GLN A 45 0.92 -4.92 -7.33
CA GLN A 45 2.07 -4.28 -7.96
C GLN A 45 1.71 -2.90 -8.55
N ALA A 46 0.51 -2.76 -9.11
CA ALA A 46 0.02 -1.48 -9.65
C ALA A 46 -0.30 -0.47 -8.55
N CYS A 47 -0.60 -0.95 -7.33
CA CYS A 47 -0.89 -0.13 -6.17
C CYS A 47 0.35 0.37 -5.43
N ALA A 48 1.53 -0.23 -5.64
CA ALA A 48 2.75 0.21 -4.98
C ALA A 48 3.02 1.71 -5.22
N PHE A 49 3.00 2.16 -6.47
CA PHE A 49 3.23 3.58 -6.77
C PHE A 49 1.99 4.45 -6.54
N GLY A 50 2.12 5.38 -5.59
CA GLY A 50 1.11 6.40 -5.28
C GLY A 50 0.00 5.96 -4.33
N LEU A 51 -0.29 4.66 -4.20
CA LEU A 51 -1.24 4.13 -3.20
C LEU A 51 -0.52 3.47 -2.01
N GLY A 52 0.72 3.01 -2.18
CA GLY A 52 1.57 2.54 -1.09
C GLY A 52 1.88 3.60 -0.04
N GLY A 53 2.48 3.18 1.06
CA GLY A 53 3.00 4.07 2.10
C GLY A 53 4.52 4.28 1.97
N LEU A 54 4.98 5.45 2.39
CA LEU A 54 6.40 5.77 2.53
C LEU A 54 6.86 5.52 3.97
N SER A 55 8.14 5.20 4.15
CA SER A 55 8.68 4.89 5.49
C SER A 55 8.52 6.05 6.48
N TYR A 56 8.56 7.30 6.03
CA TYR A 56 8.32 8.46 6.89
C TYR A 56 6.84 8.62 7.27
N GLN A 57 5.88 8.22 6.43
CA GLN A 57 4.45 8.31 6.76
C GLN A 57 4.11 7.32 7.87
N VAL A 58 4.61 6.08 7.75
CA VAL A 58 4.43 5.06 8.78
C VAL A 58 5.24 5.40 10.03
N GLY A 59 6.45 5.94 9.88
CA GLY A 59 7.28 6.41 10.99
C GLY A 59 6.59 7.49 11.82
N ALA A 60 6.08 8.54 11.17
CA ALA A 60 5.33 9.61 11.85
C ALA A 60 4.09 9.09 12.59
N ARG A 61 3.38 8.10 12.03
CA ARG A 61 2.20 7.50 12.67
C ARG A 61 2.53 6.68 13.92
N LEU A 62 3.72 6.08 13.97
CA LEU A 62 4.12 5.14 15.03
C LEU A 62 5.11 5.73 16.03
N ASP A 63 5.51 6.99 15.85
CA ASP A 63 6.62 7.64 16.55
C ASP A 63 7.93 6.83 16.41
N LEU A 64 8.26 6.49 15.16
CA LEU A 64 9.46 5.74 14.80
C LEU A 64 10.27 6.47 13.73
N SER A 65 11.60 6.31 13.75
CA SER A 65 12.44 6.83 12.68
C SER A 65 12.16 6.14 11.34
N ALA A 66 12.22 6.91 10.25
CA ALA A 66 12.02 6.38 8.90
C ALA A 66 13.02 5.26 8.55
N ALA A 67 14.23 5.31 9.10
CA ALA A 67 15.24 4.27 8.94
C ALA A 67 14.84 2.94 9.60
N SER A 68 14.27 2.99 10.81
CA SER A 68 13.76 1.82 11.53
C SER A 68 12.60 1.15 10.77
N VAL A 69 11.67 1.97 10.27
CA VAL A 69 10.55 1.51 9.44
C VAL A 69 11.06 0.88 8.14
N LEU A 70 11.99 1.53 7.45
CA LEU A 70 12.57 1.02 6.20
C LEU A 70 13.27 -0.34 6.41
N SER A 71 14.01 -0.51 7.50
CA SER A 71 14.63 -1.79 7.86
C SER A 71 13.57 -2.88 8.04
N THR A 72 12.46 -2.55 8.70
CA THR A 72 11.35 -3.48 8.90
C THR A 72 10.62 -3.81 7.60
N PHE A 73 10.40 -2.83 6.72
CA PHE A 73 9.85 -3.08 5.38
C PHE A 73 10.69 -4.06 4.56
N LYS A 74 12.01 -3.87 4.51
CA LYS A 74 12.92 -4.82 3.85
C LYS A 74 12.81 -6.23 4.45
N ALA A 75 12.62 -6.34 5.76
CA ALA A 75 12.42 -7.63 6.41
C ALA A 75 11.07 -8.27 6.04
N LEU A 76 10.00 -7.47 5.96
CA LEU A 76 8.67 -7.91 5.54
C LEU A 76 8.62 -8.28 4.04
N GLU A 77 9.39 -7.60 3.19
CA GLU A 77 9.53 -7.89 1.76
C GLU A 77 10.14 -9.26 1.53
N ARG A 78 11.25 -9.57 2.24
CA ARG A 78 11.85 -10.92 2.22
C ARG A 78 10.88 -12.02 2.70
N LYS A 79 9.83 -11.65 3.42
CA LYS A 79 8.79 -12.55 3.93
C LYS A 79 7.57 -12.61 2.99
N GLY A 80 7.56 -11.88 1.88
CA GLY A 80 6.46 -11.82 0.93
C GLY A 80 5.22 -11.09 1.45
N LEU A 81 5.37 -10.22 2.46
CA LEU A 81 4.23 -9.53 3.10
C LEU A 81 4.04 -8.09 2.61
N VAL A 82 5.09 -7.49 2.04
CA VAL A 82 5.02 -6.17 1.40
C VAL A 82 5.75 -6.21 0.07
N LEU A 83 5.29 -5.40 -0.87
CA LEU A 83 5.96 -5.12 -2.13
C LEU A 83 6.65 -3.76 -2.05
N ARG A 84 7.81 -3.67 -2.68
CA ARG A 84 8.52 -2.41 -2.90
C ARG A 84 8.19 -1.91 -4.30
N GLU A 85 7.89 -0.63 -4.41
CA GLU A 85 7.74 0.03 -5.70
C GLU A 85 9.02 -0.12 -6.55
N SER A 86 8.86 -0.55 -7.80
CA SER A 86 9.97 -0.93 -8.68
C SER A 86 9.87 -0.38 -10.10
N SER A 87 8.87 0.45 -10.40
CA SER A 87 8.59 0.96 -11.75
C SER A 87 9.65 1.97 -12.22
N TYR A 88 10.34 2.62 -11.28
CA TYR A 88 11.37 3.60 -11.59
C TYR A 88 12.71 3.26 -10.89
N PRO A 89 13.47 2.27 -11.40
CA PRO A 89 14.72 1.82 -10.79
C PRO A 89 15.79 2.93 -10.70
N GLU A 90 15.82 3.84 -11.65
CA GLU A 90 16.81 4.91 -11.84
C GLU A 90 16.69 6.08 -10.84
N TYR A 91 15.56 6.22 -10.16
CA TYR A 91 15.37 7.32 -9.20
C TYR A 91 15.86 6.97 -7.80
N HIS A 92 16.71 7.83 -7.24
CA HIS A 92 17.20 7.78 -5.84
C HIS A 92 16.18 8.29 -4.81
N ARG A 93 14.88 8.17 -5.08
CA ARG A 93 13.82 8.68 -4.20
C ARG A 93 13.38 7.63 -3.18
N PRO A 94 12.84 8.04 -2.02
CA PRO A 94 12.12 7.11 -1.14
C PRO A 94 11.05 6.36 -1.93
N ARG A 95 11.07 5.02 -1.84
CA ARG A 95 10.13 4.15 -2.54
C ARG A 95 8.88 3.92 -1.72
N TYR A 96 7.75 3.82 -2.41
CA TYR A 96 6.50 3.37 -1.82
C TYR A 96 6.54 1.88 -1.52
N TRP A 97 5.77 1.49 -0.50
CA TRP A 97 5.62 0.11 -0.06
C TRP A 97 4.14 -0.25 0.00
N TRP A 98 3.79 -1.47 -0.40
CA TRP A 98 2.41 -1.92 -0.46
C TRP A 98 2.22 -3.24 0.30
N PRO A 99 1.19 -3.39 1.15
CA PRO A 99 0.88 -4.67 1.78
C PRO A 99 0.34 -5.68 0.76
N VAL A 100 0.94 -6.86 0.68
CA VAL A 100 0.47 -7.94 -0.20
C VAL A 100 -0.97 -8.34 0.18
N GLY A 101 -1.81 -8.55 -0.82
CA GLY A 101 -3.23 -8.89 -0.72
C GLY A 101 -4.17 -7.71 -0.53
N LEU A 102 -3.66 -6.51 -0.20
CA LEU A 102 -4.53 -5.37 0.10
C LEU A 102 -5.28 -4.88 -1.15
N ALA A 103 -4.73 -5.02 -2.36
CA ALA A 103 -5.43 -4.57 -3.56
C ALA A 103 -6.71 -5.37 -3.78
N ALA A 104 -6.65 -6.70 -3.62
CA ALA A 104 -7.82 -7.56 -3.72
C ALA A 104 -8.87 -7.26 -2.63
N GLU A 105 -8.42 -7.07 -1.38
CA GLU A 105 -9.31 -6.68 -0.27
C GLU A 105 -10.06 -5.38 -0.58
N MET A 106 -9.35 -4.37 -1.10
CA MET A 106 -9.93 -3.07 -1.42
C MET A 106 -10.79 -3.11 -2.69
N ALA A 107 -10.37 -3.88 -3.70
CA ALA A 107 -11.12 -4.09 -4.93
C ALA A 107 -12.51 -4.69 -4.63
N ALA A 108 -12.56 -5.73 -3.78
CA ALA A 108 -13.82 -6.35 -3.36
C ALA A 108 -14.77 -5.39 -2.62
N GLN A 109 -14.24 -4.36 -1.96
CA GLN A 109 -15.05 -3.38 -1.22
C GLN A 109 -15.49 -2.18 -2.07
N LEU A 110 -14.70 -1.80 -3.06
CA LEU A 110 -14.83 -0.50 -3.73
C LEU A 110 -15.20 -0.60 -5.20
N LEU A 111 -14.86 -1.71 -5.87
CA LEU A 111 -15.25 -1.92 -7.25
C LEU A 111 -16.65 -2.53 -7.28
N PRO A 112 -17.49 -2.14 -8.26
CA PRO A 112 -18.75 -2.83 -8.47
C PRO A 112 -18.45 -4.31 -8.66
N ALA A 113 -19.19 -5.18 -7.95
CA ALA A 113 -19.24 -6.58 -8.32
C ALA A 113 -19.66 -6.61 -9.78
N GLU A 114 -18.84 -7.18 -10.66
CA GLU A 114 -19.21 -7.33 -12.07
C GLU A 114 -20.62 -7.91 -12.10
N GLY A 115 -21.57 -7.10 -12.56
CA GLY A 115 -22.94 -7.53 -12.73
C GLY A 115 -22.91 -8.67 -13.73
N VAL A 116 -23.07 -9.89 -13.24
CA VAL A 116 -23.54 -10.99 -14.07
C VAL A 116 -24.90 -10.54 -14.56
N ALA A 117 -24.95 -9.95 -15.74
CA ALA A 117 -26.20 -9.77 -16.46
C ALA A 117 -26.79 -11.17 -16.70
N PRO A 118 -28.10 -11.37 -16.44
CA PRO A 118 -28.77 -12.63 -16.72
C PRO A 118 -28.79 -12.97 -18.22
#